data_AF-A0A2D7PBN2-F1
#
_entry.id   AF-A0A2D7PBN2-F1
#
_cell.length_a   1.000
_cell.length_b   1.000
_cell.length_c   1.000
_cell.angle_alpha   90.00
_cell.angle_beta   90.00
_cell.angle_gamma   90.00
#
_symmetry.space_group_name_H-M   'P 1'
#
loop_
_entity.id
_entity.type
_entity.pdbx_description
1 polymer ?
#
loop_
_entity_poly.entity_id
_entity_poly.type
_entity_poly.pdbx_seq_one_letter_code
_entity_poly.pdbx_strand_id
1 'polypeptide(L)'
;MILKYVGFLIGLTWSYSLIKTESIFSKKAGLIFKLFISKVSWLTFLAAVYFGYKNFSIEYTLIGIVFSIILVHLGFLFLSKLLKSKFTQGQLTLAKIFFEYSLLAWIVYYLFI
;
A
#
# COMPACT_ATOMS: atom_id res chain seq x y z
N MET A 1 -23.02 6.89 9.85
CA MET A 1 -22.91 6.19 8.56
C MET A 1 -21.75 6.72 7.71
N ILE A 2 -21.69 8.02 7.42
CA ILE A 2 -20.61 8.64 6.61
C ILE A 2 -19.22 8.43 7.20
N LEU A 3 -19.01 8.70 8.49
CA LEU A 3 -17.70 8.53 9.14
C LEU A 3 -17.19 7.08 9.05
N LYS A 4 -18.08 6.09 9.22
CA LYS A 4 -17.74 4.67 9.04
C LYS A 4 -17.32 4.38 7.60
N TYR A 5 -18.01 4.96 6.62
CA TYR A 5 -17.71 4.73 5.21
C TYR A 5 -16.39 5.38 4.80
N VAL A 6 -16.11 6.59 5.31
CA VAL A 6 -14.80 7.23 5.15
C VAL A 6 -13.70 6.37 5.78
N GLY A 7 -13.90 5.85 7.00
CA GLY A 7 -12.96 4.93 7.63
C GLY A 7 -12.73 3.65 6.82
N PHE A 8 -13.78 3.08 6.26
CA PHE A 8 -13.71 1.95 5.33
C PHE A 8 -12.86 2.26 4.09
N LEU A 9 -13.12 3.38 3.41
CA LEU A 9 -12.35 3.81 2.24
C LEU A 9 -10.89 4.12 2.58
N ILE A 10 -10.62 4.73 3.74
CA ILE A 10 -9.26 4.96 4.21
C ILE A 10 -8.55 3.62 4.42
N GLY A 11 -9.19 2.66 5.08
CA GLY A 11 -8.62 1.33 5.31
C GLY A 11 -8.28 0.59 4.02
N LEU A 12 -9.19 0.60 3.03
CA LEU A 12 -8.96 0.02 1.72
C LEU A 12 -7.84 0.73 0.95
N THR A 13 -7.87 2.06 0.90
CA THR A 13 -6.88 2.87 0.20
C THR A 13 -5.49 2.69 0.81
N TRP A 14 -5.40 2.67 2.14
CA TRP A 14 -4.15 2.49 2.87
C TRP A 14 -3.53 1.12 2.60
N SER A 15 -4.28 0.05 2.86
CA SER A 15 -3.80 -1.32 2.68
C SER A 15 -3.44 -1.61 1.22
N TYR A 16 -4.25 -1.15 0.27
CA TYR A 16 -3.96 -1.33 -1.15
C TYR A 16 -2.76 -0.50 -1.65
N SER A 17 -2.51 0.67 -1.06
CA SER A 17 -1.29 1.45 -1.34
C SER A 17 -0.03 0.70 -0.92
N LEU A 18 -0.06 0.03 0.24
CA LEU A 18 1.06 -0.80 0.70
C LEU A 18 1.29 -2.00 -0.22
N ILE A 19 0.22 -2.69 -0.64
CA ILE A 19 0.28 -3.76 -1.64
C ILE A 19 0.89 -3.25 -2.95
N LYS A 20 0.47 -2.07 -3.43
CA LYS A 20 1.02 -1.50 -4.66
C LYS A 20 2.50 -1.15 -4.52
N THR A 21 2.91 -0.65 -3.36
CA THR A 21 4.31 -0.28 -3.09
C THR A 21 5.24 -1.49 -3.16
N GLU A 22 4.79 -2.67 -2.68
CA GLU A 22 5.54 -3.92 -2.79
C GLU A 22 6.02 -4.18 -4.22
N SER A 23 5.15 -3.94 -5.22
CA SER A 23 5.47 -4.18 -6.64
C SER A 23 6.61 -3.30 -7.20
N ILE A 24 7.00 -2.24 -6.48
CA ILE A 24 8.03 -1.29 -6.90
C ILE A 24 9.42 -1.70 -6.40
N PHE A 25 9.50 -2.49 -5.32
CA PHE A 25 10.76 -2.89 -4.69
C PHE A 25 11.51 -3.98 -5.48
N SER A 26 12.83 -4.06 -5.30
CA SER A 26 13.71 -5.04 -5.97
C SER A 26 13.36 -6.48 -5.57
N LYS A 27 13.69 -7.49 -6.39
CA LYS A 27 13.37 -8.90 -6.08
C LYS A 27 13.97 -9.42 -4.77
N LYS A 28 15.15 -8.92 -4.37
CA LYS A 28 15.86 -9.36 -3.15
C LYS A 28 15.23 -8.76 -1.89
N ALA A 29 15.09 -7.44 -1.84
CA ALA A 29 14.37 -6.77 -0.75
C ALA A 29 12.90 -7.19 -0.73
N GLY A 30 12.31 -7.30 -1.92
CA GLY A 30 10.94 -7.71 -2.18
C GLY A 30 10.58 -9.09 -1.67
N LEU A 31 11.51 -10.04 -1.48
CA LEU A 31 11.15 -11.36 -0.93
C LEU A 31 10.80 -11.27 0.57
N ILE A 32 11.63 -10.55 1.33
CA ILE A 32 11.41 -10.26 2.75
C ILE A 32 10.21 -9.31 2.91
N PHE A 33 10.12 -8.30 2.04
CA PHE A 33 8.98 -7.38 1.97
C PHE A 33 7.66 -8.09 1.68
N LYS A 34 7.69 -9.02 0.72
CA LYS A 34 6.51 -9.79 0.30
C LYS A 34 6.04 -10.72 1.40
N LEU A 35 6.94 -11.30 2.17
CA LEU A 35 6.54 -12.14 3.30
C LEU A 35 5.92 -11.33 4.44
N PHE A 36 6.52 -10.19 4.79
CA PHE A 36 6.09 -9.43 5.97
C PHE A 36 5.00 -8.42 5.64
N ILE A 37 5.29 -7.49 4.73
CA ILE A 37 4.40 -6.37 4.42
C ILE A 37 3.27 -6.82 3.51
N SER A 38 3.49 -7.73 2.55
CA SER A 38 2.36 -8.22 1.73
C SER A 38 1.35 -8.96 2.60
N LYS A 39 1.78 -9.87 3.47
CA LYS A 39 0.84 -10.62 4.32
C LYS A 39 0.06 -9.69 5.24
N VAL A 40 0.72 -8.75 5.92
CA VAL A 40 0.03 -7.78 6.80
C VAL A 40 -0.87 -6.84 6.00
N SER A 41 -0.46 -6.39 4.81
CA SER A 41 -1.24 -5.48 3.96
C SER A 41 -2.47 -6.18 3.35
N TRP A 42 -2.33 -7.43 2.90
CA TRP A 42 -3.45 -8.24 2.43
C TRP A 42 -4.43 -8.57 3.57
N LEU A 43 -3.93 -8.87 4.77
CA LEU A 43 -4.77 -9.10 5.94
C LEU A 43 -5.54 -7.84 6.33
N THR A 44 -4.90 -6.67 6.33
CA THR A 44 -5.57 -5.40 6.60
C THR A 44 -6.57 -5.03 5.50
N PHE A 45 -6.28 -5.34 4.23
CA PHE A 45 -7.23 -5.18 3.13
C PHE A 45 -8.46 -6.07 3.33
N LEU A 46 -8.26 -7.36 3.63
CA LEU A 46 -9.34 -8.31 3.94
C LEU A 46 -10.17 -7.86 5.16
N ALA A 47 -9.52 -7.36 6.21
CA ALA A 47 -10.20 -6.82 7.38
C ALA A 47 -11.05 -5.59 7.03
N ALA A 48 -10.55 -4.70 6.16
CA ALA A 48 -11.32 -3.56 5.66
C ALA A 48 -12.52 -4.01 4.81
N VAL A 49 -12.35 -5.00 3.94
CA VAL A 49 -13.44 -5.60 3.16
C VAL A 49 -14.50 -6.22 4.09
N TYR A 50 -14.07 -6.99 5.10
CA TYR A 50 -14.97 -7.58 6.08
C TYR A 50 -15.73 -6.52 6.89
N PHE A 51 -15.03 -5.46 7.31
CA PHE A 51 -15.66 -4.31 7.95
C PHE A 51 -16.71 -3.66 7.04
N GLY A 52 -16.40 -3.50 5.75
CA GLY A 52 -17.31 -2.96 4.75
C GLY A 52 -18.58 -3.81 4.62
N TYR A 53 -18.40 -5.12 4.39
CA TYR A 53 -19.48 -6.10 4.28
C TYR A 53 -20.38 -6.13 5.53
N LYS A 54 -19.80 -5.99 6.73
CA LYS A 54 -20.57 -6.01 7.99
C LYS A 54 -21.36 -4.72 8.26
N ASN A 55 -20.93 -3.58 7.70
CA ASN A 55 -21.52 -2.28 8.01
C ASN A 55 -22.32 -1.64 6.86
N PHE A 56 -22.15 -2.11 5.63
CA PHE A 56 -22.77 -1.54 4.42
C PHE A 56 -23.38 -2.63 3.55
N SER A 57 -24.21 -2.23 2.57
CA SER A 57 -24.68 -3.17 1.55
C SER A 57 -23.51 -3.70 0.71
N ILE A 58 -23.73 -4.85 0.07
CA ILE A 58 -22.74 -5.44 -0.82
C ILE A 58 -22.37 -4.50 -1.97
N GLU A 59 -23.36 -3.75 -2.49
CA GLU A 59 -23.17 -2.77 -3.56
C GLU A 59 -22.20 -1.66 -3.15
N TYR A 60 -22.42 -1.02 -2.00
CA TYR A 60 -21.52 0.02 -1.49
C TYR A 60 -20.13 -0.52 -1.14
N THR A 61 -20.05 -1.76 -0.66
CA THR A 61 -18.77 -2.42 -0.38
C THR A 61 -17.96 -2.63 -1.66
N LEU A 62 -18.59 -3.14 -2.72
CA LEU A 62 -17.94 -3.34 -4.02
C LEU A 62 -17.52 -2.03 -4.67
N ILE A 63 -18.39 -1.01 -4.63
CA ILE A 63 -18.06 0.34 -5.13
C ILE A 63 -16.85 0.90 -4.39
N GLY A 64 -16.80 0.78 -3.06
CA GLY A 64 -15.67 1.25 -2.27
C GLY A 64 -14.36 0.53 -2.62
N ILE A 65 -14.40 -0.79 -2.81
CA ILE A 65 -13.22 -1.57 -3.23
C ILE A 65 -12.70 -1.09 -4.60
N VAL A 66 -13.58 -1.01 -5.60
CA VAL A 66 -13.21 -0.57 -6.95
C VAL A 66 -12.68 0.87 -6.92
N PHE A 67 -13.36 1.75 -6.19
CA PHE A 67 -12.96 3.14 -6.04
C PHE A 67 -11.57 3.27 -5.41
N SER A 68 -11.29 2.57 -4.31
CA SER A 68 -9.96 2.60 -3.67
C SER A 68 -8.87 2.06 -4.58
N ILE A 69 -9.11 0.98 -5.32
CA ILE A 69 -8.12 0.41 -6.26
C ILE A 69 -7.78 1.41 -7.38
N ILE A 70 -8.80 2.05 -7.95
CA ILE A 70 -8.65 3.07 -8.99
C ILE A 70 -7.89 4.28 -8.42
N LEU A 71 -8.32 4.79 -7.27
CA LEU A 71 -7.71 5.95 -6.61
C LEU A 71 -6.22 5.73 -6.36
N VAL A 72 -5.83 4.56 -5.85
CA VAL A 72 -4.42 4.21 -5.63
C VAL A 72 -3.66 4.15 -6.96
N HIS A 73 -4.21 3.53 -8.01
CA HIS A 73 -3.54 3.50 -9.30
C HIS A 73 -3.28 4.89 -9.88
N LEU A 74 -4.30 5.77 -9.85
CA LEU A 74 -4.15 7.16 -10.30
C LEU A 74 -3.14 7.91 -9.43
N GLY A 75 -3.19 7.73 -8.11
CA GLY A 75 -2.26 8.34 -7.17
C GLY A 75 -0.81 7.96 -7.46
N PHE A 76 -0.53 6.67 -7.71
CA PHE A 76 0.82 6.20 -8.07
C PHE A 76 1.28 6.70 -9.43
N LEU A 77 0.39 6.77 -10.43
CA LEU A 77 0.72 7.33 -11.74
C LEU A 77 1.08 8.81 -11.64
N PHE A 78 0.27 9.58 -10.92
CA PHE A 78 0.52 11.00 -10.67
C PHE A 78 1.83 11.21 -9.90
N LEU A 79 2.04 10.46 -8.81
CA LEU A 79 3.27 10.53 -8.03
C LEU A 79 4.49 10.17 -8.85
N SER A 80 4.42 9.11 -9.68
CA SER A 80 5.52 8.75 -10.57
C SER A 80 5.86 9.87 -11.56
N LYS A 81 4.85 10.58 -12.09
CA LYS A 81 5.05 11.70 -13.00
C LYS A 81 5.70 12.89 -12.28
N LEU A 82 5.23 13.22 -11.07
CA LEU A 82 5.79 14.28 -10.23
C LEU A 82 7.24 14.00 -9.84
N LEU A 83 7.55 12.75 -9.48
CA LEU A 83 8.91 12.37 -9.10
C LEU A 83 9.86 12.44 -10.30
N LYS A 84 9.45 11.94 -11.47
CA LYS A 84 10.25 12.01 -12.69
C LYS A 84 10.46 13.43 -13.22
N SER A 85 9.55 14.36 -12.93
CA SER A 85 9.73 15.76 -13.34
C SER A 85 10.67 16.54 -12.43
N LYS A 86 10.86 16.09 -11.18
CA LYS A 86 11.69 16.80 -10.18
C LYS A 86 13.06 16.16 -9.95
N PHE A 87 13.19 14.84 -10.16
CA PHE A 87 14.39 14.09 -9.80
C PHE A 87 14.96 13.33 -11.00
N THR A 88 16.28 13.18 -11.01
CA THR A 88 16.95 12.34 -12.01
C THR A 88 16.74 10.86 -11.70
N GLN A 89 16.89 10.01 -12.71
CA GLN A 89 16.77 8.56 -12.54
C GLN A 89 17.75 8.00 -11.49
N GLY A 90 18.96 8.59 -11.39
CA GLY A 90 19.95 8.23 -10.37
C GLY A 90 19.47 8.54 -8.94
N GLN A 91 18.90 9.73 -8.72
CA GLN A 91 18.34 10.13 -7.43
C GLN A 91 17.16 9.24 -7.00
N LEU A 92 16.27 8.90 -7.94
CA LEU A 92 15.14 8.00 -7.68
C LEU A 92 15.61 6.58 -7.32
N THR A 93 16.66 6.11 -7.98
CA THR A 93 17.26 4.80 -7.69
C THR A 93 17.91 4.79 -6.31
N LEU A 94 18.64 5.85 -5.95
CA LEU A 94 19.22 6.00 -4.60
C LEU A 94 18.13 6.05 -3.52
N ALA A 95 17.06 6.81 -3.74
CA ALA A 95 15.93 6.86 -2.80
C ALA A 95 15.28 5.49 -2.62
N LYS A 96 15.04 4.76 -3.71
CA LYS A 96 14.52 3.39 -3.66
C LYS A 96 15.43 2.47 -2.83
N ILE A 97 16.73 2.51 -3.09
CA ILE A 97 17.72 1.71 -2.34
C ILE A 97 17.72 2.07 -0.85
N PHE A 98 17.69 3.36 -0.52
CA PHE A 98 17.60 3.84 0.86
C PHE A 98 16.38 3.29 1.58
N PHE A 99 15.20 3.34 0.95
CA PHE A 99 13.98 2.78 1.54
C PHE A 99 14.06 1.25 1.69
N GLU A 100 14.59 0.53 0.71
CA GLU A 100 14.76 -0.93 0.79
C GLU A 100 15.61 -1.34 2.00
N TYR A 101 16.78 -0.73 2.18
CA TYR A 101 17.67 -1.05 3.30
C TYR A 101 17.13 -0.57 4.65
N SER A 102 16.49 0.61 4.70
CA SER A 102 15.89 1.12 5.93
C SER A 102 14.77 0.19 6.43
N LEU A 103 13.92 -0.28 5.52
CA LEU A 103 12.85 -1.22 5.87
C LEU A 103 13.38 -2.60 6.28
N LEU A 104 14.42 -3.11 5.62
CA LEU A 104 15.09 -4.33 6.06
C LEU A 104 15.66 -4.19 7.47
N ALA A 105 16.31 -3.06 7.77
CA ALA A 105 16.84 -2.78 9.10
C ALA A 105 15.72 -2.74 10.15
N TRP A 106 14.57 -2.12 9.83
CA TRP A 106 13.40 -2.12 10.71
C TRP A 106 12.87 -3.53 10.95
N ILE A 107 12.72 -4.36 9.91
CA ILE A 107 12.24 -5.75 10.07
C ILE A 107 13.19 -6.55 10.96
N VAL A 108 14.50 -6.43 10.76
CA VAL A 108 15.50 -7.10 11.62
C VAL A 108 15.40 -6.62 13.06
N TYR A 109 15.28 -5.30 13.27
CA TYR A 109 15.12 -4.72 14.58
C TYR A 109 13.90 -5.30 15.31
N TYR A 110 12.70 -5.25 14.71
CA TYR A 110 11.47 -5.73 15.38
C TYR A 110 11.36 -7.26 15.54
N LEU A 111 12.15 -8.05 14.80
CA LEU A 111 12.12 -9.51 14.91
C LEU A 111 13.15 -10.07 15.89
N PHE A 112 14.28 -9.39 16.08
CA PHE A 112 15.43 -9.93 16.81
C PHE A 112 15.83 -9.13 18.06
N ILE A 113 15.30 -7.91 18.24
CA ILE A 113 15.54 -7.05 19.40
C ILE A 113 14.20 -6.78 20.09
#